data_AF-A0A7C2A7P9-F1
#
_entry.id   AF-A0A7C2A7P9-F1
#
_cell.length_a   1.000
_cell.length_b   1.000
_cell.length_c   1.000
_cell.angle_alpha   90.00
_cell.angle_beta   90.00
_cell.angle_gamma   90.00
#
_symmetry.space_group_name_H-M   'P 1'
#
loop_
_entity.id
_entity.type
_entity.pdbx_description
1 polymer ?
#
loop_
_entity_poly.entity_id
_entity_poly.type
_entity_poly.pdbx_seq_one_letter_code
_entity_poly.pdbx_strand_id
1 'polypeptide(L)' 'MQRLIIFLIKLYQRIISPLFPPSCRFYPSCSAYAIEAIGRYGLIKGGLKAILRLAKCHPFHPGGYDPVK' A
#
# COMPACT_ATOMS: atom_id res chain seq x y z
N MET A 1 0.56 13.82 12.30
CA MET A 1 -0.52 13.15 11.55
C MET A 1 -0.04 11.97 10.69
N GLN A 2 0.85 12.15 9.71
CA GLN A 2 1.28 11.08 8.78
C GLN A 2 1.85 9.81 9.46
N ARG A 3 2.66 9.99 10.52
CA ARG A 3 3.26 8.86 11.27
C ARG A 3 2.22 7.96 11.95
N LEU A 4 1.10 8.52 12.38
CA LEU A 4 0.04 7.78 13.09
C LEU A 4 -0.67 6.81 12.13
N ILE A 5 -0.88 7.23 10.89
CA ILE A 5 -1.50 6.39 9.86
C ILE A 5 -0.50 5.38 9.30
N ILE A 6 0.76 5.76 9.12
CA ILE A 6 1.82 4.79 8.80
C ILE A 6 1.94 3.72 9.90
N PHE A 7 1.80 4.11 11.16
CA PHE A 7 1.81 3.19 12.30
C PHE A 7 0.61 2.24 12.27
N LEU A 8 -0.61 2.76 12.01
CA LEU A 8 -1.82 1.93 11.83
C LEU A 8 -1.66 0.93 10.67
N ILE A 9 -1.11 1.37 9.53
CA ILE A 9 -0.87 0.49 8.37
C ILE A 9 0.17 -0.59 8.71
N LYS A 10 1.24 -0.24 9.44
CA LYS A 10 2.23 -1.22 9.91
C LYS A 10 1.65 -2.19 10.93
N LEU A 11 0.77 -1.73 11.82
CA LEU A 11 0.08 -2.58 12.79
C LEU A 11 -0.85 -3.56 12.08
N TYR A 12 -1.60 -3.08 11.09
CA TYR A 12 -2.40 -3.91 10.19
C TYR A 12 -1.52 -4.95 9.46
N GLN A 13 -0.39 -4.55 8.87
CA GLN A 13 0.55 -5.49 8.26
C GLN A 13 1.02 -6.55 9.27
N ARG A 14 1.33 -6.19 10.51
CA ARG A 14 1.90 -7.13 11.48
C ARG A 14 0.88 -8.12 12.02
N ILE A 15 -0.37 -7.71 12.17
CA ILE A 15 -1.44 -8.52 12.77
C ILE A 15 -2.22 -9.29 11.71
N ILE A 16 -2.53 -8.63 10.58
CA ILE A 16 -3.41 -9.19 9.55
C ILE A 16 -2.61 -9.79 8.39
N SER A 17 -1.49 -9.20 7.96
CA SER A 17 -0.71 -9.78 6.85
C SER A 17 -0.19 -11.21 7.05
N PRO A 18 0.18 -11.70 8.26
CA PRO A 18 0.60 -13.10 8.40
C PRO A 18 -0.55 -14.10 8.32
N LEU A 19 -1.81 -13.64 8.43
CA LEU A 19 -3.00 -14.48 8.32
C LEU A 19 -3.45 -14.68 6.87
N PHE A 20 -2.92 -13.89 5.93
CA PHE A 20 -3.27 -13.96 4.52
C PHE A 20 -2.03 -14.23 3.65
N PRO A 21 -2.14 -15.09 2.61
CA PRO A 21 -1.04 -15.26 1.67
C PRO A 21 -0.70 -13.94 0.99
N PRO A 22 0.55 -13.76 0.52
CA PRO A 22 0.97 -12.56 -0.20
C PRO A 22 0.25 -12.47 -1.55
N SER A 23 -0.94 -11.87 -1.56
CA SER A 23 -1.77 -11.68 -2.77
C SER A 23 -1.46 -10.39 -3.54
N CYS A 24 -0.46 -9.61 -3.10
CA CYS A 24 -0.07 -8.40 -3.80
C CYS A 24 0.58 -8.74 -5.14
N ARG A 25 -0.07 -8.34 -6.23
CA ARG A 25 0.43 -8.52 -7.61
C ARG A 25 1.45 -7.49 -8.04
N PHE A 26 1.59 -6.41 -7.29
CA PHE A 26 2.52 -5.34 -7.61
C PHE A 26 3.69 -5.29 -6.62
N TYR A 27 4.86 -4.91 -7.12
CA TYR A 27 6.06 -4.67 -6.32
C TYR A 27 6.47 -3.19 -6.39
N PRO A 28 6.83 -2.55 -5.26
CA PRO A 28 6.65 -3.03 -3.89
C PRO A 28 5.17 -3.21 -3.54
N SER A 29 4.88 -3.98 -2.48
CA SER A 29 3.50 -4.31 -2.05
C SER A 29 2.61 -3.07 -1.87
N CYS A 30 1.29 -3.22 -2.01
CA CYS A 30 0.35 -2.09 -1.92
C CYS A 30 0.48 -1.32 -0.59
N SER A 31 0.78 -2.02 0.50
CA SER A 31 0.97 -1.43 1.82
C SER A 31 2.34 -0.75 1.97
N ALA A 32 3.40 -1.28 1.38
CA ALA A 32 4.69 -0.58 1.29
C ALA A 32 4.56 0.71 0.44
N TYR A 33 3.89 0.62 -0.71
CA TYR A 33 3.57 1.78 -1.54
C TYR A 33 2.74 2.81 -0.78
N ALA A 34 1.75 2.38 0.00
CA ALA A 34 0.94 3.30 0.81
C ALA A 34 1.79 4.07 1.82
N ILE A 35 2.71 3.39 2.53
CA ILE A 35 3.60 4.03 3.49
C ILE A 35 4.51 5.05 2.80
N GLU A 36 5.09 4.69 1.66
CA GLU A 36 6.01 5.55 0.91
C GLU A 36 5.27 6.73 0.26
N ALA A 37 4.08 6.50 -0.31
CA ALA A 37 3.25 7.54 -0.91
C ALA A 37 2.73 8.53 0.13
N ILE A 38 2.28 8.06 1.29
CA ILE A 38 1.85 8.92 2.41
C ILE A 38 3.04 9.71 2.97
N GLY A 39 4.22 9.10 3.05
CA GLY A 39 5.45 9.78 3.47
C GLY A 39 5.87 10.90 2.51
N ARG A 40 5.74 10.69 1.20
CA ARG A 40 6.22 11.61 0.17
C ARG A 40 5.21 12.70 -0.23
N TYR A 41 3.93 12.33 -0.38
CA TYR A 41 2.86 13.21 -0.87
C TYR A 41 1.88 13.68 0.21
N GLY A 42 2.06 13.19 1.44
CA GLY A 42 1.14 13.41 2.55
C GLY A 42 -0.10 12.54 2.50
N LEU A 43 -0.95 12.67 3.52
CA LEU A 43 -2.01 11.70 3.76
C LEU A 43 -3.07 11.65 2.65
N ILE A 44 -3.50 12.82 2.17
CA ILE A 44 -4.59 12.91 1.21
C ILE A 44 -4.13 12.44 -0.17
N LYS A 45 -3.06 13.04 -0.73
CA LYS A 45 -2.53 12.66 -2.05
C LYS A 45 -1.90 11.26 -2.05
N GLY A 46 -1.15 10.91 -1.00
CA GLY A 46 -0.53 9.59 -0.85
C GLY A 46 -1.57 8.49 -0.61
N GLY A 47 -2.57 8.76 0.23
CA GLY A 47 -3.68 7.86 0.47
C GLY A 47 -4.52 7.61 -0.78
N LEU A 48 -4.84 8.65 -1.55
CA LEU A 48 -5.55 8.52 -2.83
C LEU A 48 -4.78 7.63 -3.82
N LYS A 49 -3.47 7.85 -3.98
CA LYS A 49 -2.62 7.00 -4.84
C LYS A 49 -2.61 5.54 -4.37
N ALA A 50 -2.54 5.31 -3.06
CA ALA A 50 -2.56 3.98 -2.48
C ALA A 50 -3.89 3.25 -2.72
N ILE A 51 -5.03 3.93 -2.51
CA ILE A 51 -6.37 3.39 -2.74
C ILE A 51 -6.58 3.07 -4.21
N LEU A 52 -6.19 3.98 -5.12
CA LEU A 52 -6.24 3.75 -6.57
C LEU A 52 -5.46 2.49 -6.97
N ARG A 53 -4.29 2.26 -6.37
CA ARG A 53 -3.50 1.06 -6.64
C ARG A 53 -4.11 -0.20 -6.03
N LEU A 54 -4.68 -0.10 -4.84
CA LEU A 54 -5.39 -1.21 -4.20
C LEU A 54 -6.60 -1.65 -5.03
N ALA A 55 -7.34 -0.70 -5.61
CA ALA A 55 -8.44 -0.97 -6.53
C ALA A 55 -7.98 -1.68 -7.82
N LYS A 56 -6.74 -1.43 -8.27
CA LYS A 56 -6.11 -2.14 -9.40
C LYS A 56 -5.58 -3.52 -9.02
N CYS A 57 -5.51 -3.87 -7.74
CA CYS A 57 -5.02 -5.15 -7.26
C CYS A 57 -6.09 -6.24 -7.39
N HIS A 58 -6.51 -6.53 -8.62
CA HIS A 58 -7.47 -7.58 -8.96
C HIS A 58 -6.80 -8.70 -9.77
N PRO A 59 -7.30 -9.96 -9.73
CA PRO A 59 -6.72 -11.12 -10.41
C PRO A 59 -6.77 -11.07 -11.95
N PHE A 60 -7.32 -10.00 -12.54
CA PHE A 60 -7.27 -9.75 -13.99
C PHE A 60 -6.25 -8.68 -14.39
N HIS A 61 -5.54 -8.04 -13.44
CA HIS A 61 -4.48 -7.08 -13.77
C HIS A 61 -3.12 -7.78 -13.77
N PRO A 62 -2.26 -7.68 -14.80
CA PRO A 62 -0.99 -8.41 -14.86
C PRO A 62 0.02 -8.15 -13.72
N GLY A 63 -0.27 -7.21 -12.81
CA GLY A 63 0.67 -6.80 -11.78
C GLY A 63 1.92 -6.14 -12.39
N GLY A 64 2.95 -5.92 -11.57
CA GLY A 64 4.23 -5.38 -12.05
C GLY A 64 4.97 -4.48 -11.06
N TYR A 65 6.13 -3.97 -11.50
CA TYR A 65 6.96 -3.04 -10.74
C TYR A 65 6.43 -1.61 -10.88
N ASP A 66 5.94 -1.02 -9.80
CA ASP A 66 5.42 0.36 -9.77
C ASP A 66 5.86 1.02 -8.45
N PRO A 67 7.07 1.60 -8.35
CA PRO A 67 7.51 2.30 -7.15
C PRO A 67 6.89 3.69 -7.05
N VAL A 68 6.84 4.27 -5.84
CA VAL A 68 6.44 5.67 -5.67
C VAL A 68 7.51 6.56 -6.28
N LYS A 69 7.19 7.27 -7.36
CA LYS A 69 8.05 8.34 -7.90
C LYS A 69 7.96 9.60 -7.05
#